data_AF-A0A9E1K9S3-F1
#
_entry.id   AF-A0A9E1K9S3-F1
#
_cell.length_a   1.000
_cell.length_b   1.000
_cell.length_c   1.000
_cell.angle_alpha   90.00
_cell.angle_beta   90.00
_cell.angle_gamma   90.00
#
_symmetry.space_group_name_H-M   'P 1'
#
loop_
_entity.id
_entity.type
_entity.pdbx_description
1 polymer ?
#
loop_
_entity_poly.entity_id
_entity_poly.type
_entity_poly.pdbx_seq_one_letter_code
_entity_poly.pdbx_strand_id
1 'polypeptide(L)' 'MSARYLELSKSELELRAQEAYEIYRECRVCPHACGVDRTHGQTGYCGQTDLLRVSSSI' A
#
# COMPACT_ATOMS: atom_id res chain seq x y z
N MET A 1 23.80 -1.22 -9.66
CA MET A 1 22.36 -1.33 -10.01
C MET A 1 21.60 -0.50 -9.01
N SER A 2 20.76 0.42 -9.48
CA SER A 2 19.89 1.24 -8.64
C SER A 2 18.59 0.49 -8.36
N ALA A 3 17.99 0.70 -7.18
CA ALA A 3 16.63 0.26 -6.97
C ALA A 3 15.69 1.10 -7.84
N ARG A 4 14.75 0.46 -8.55
CA ARG A 4 13.89 1.13 -9.54
C ARG A 4 13.13 2.34 -9.01
N TYR A 5 12.77 2.35 -7.73
CA TYR A 5 12.04 3.48 -7.14
C TYR A 5 12.88 4.76 -7.02
N LEU A 6 14.22 4.64 -7.02
CA LEU A 6 15.15 5.78 -7.00
C LEU A 6 15.21 6.51 -8.36
N GLU A 7 14.75 5.86 -9.43
CA GLU A 7 14.69 6.43 -10.78
C GLU A 7 13.37 7.17 -11.05
N LEU A 8 12.42 7.11 -10.11
CA LEU A 8 11.13 7.78 -10.25
C LEU A 8 11.24 9.25 -9.83
N SER A 9 10.50 10.12 -10.53
CA SER A 9 10.30 11.49 -10.05
C SER A 9 9.49 11.47 -8.76
N LYS A 10 9.63 12.54 -7.96
CA LYS A 10 8.82 12.72 -6.75
C LYS A 10 7.31 12.65 -7.05
N SER A 11 6.86 13.29 -8.11
CA SER A 11 5.44 13.31 -8.50
C SER A 11 4.93 11.93 -8.91
N GLU A 12 5.76 11.13 -9.58
CA GLU A 12 5.41 9.75 -9.96
C GLU A 12 5.31 8.84 -8.73
N LEU A 13 6.22 9.01 -7.75
CA LEU A 13 6.14 8.31 -6.46
C LEU A 13 4.88 8.66 -5.69
N GLU A 14 4.53 9.95 -5.62
CA GLU A 14 3.31 10.44 -4.94
C GLU A 14 2.04 9.89 -5.61
N LEU A 15 1.98 9.92 -6.95
CA LEU A 15 0.85 9.36 -7.70
C LEU A 15 0.65 7.87 -7.40
N ARG A 16 1.72 7.08 -7.48
CA ARG A 16 1.65 5.63 -7.20
C ARG A 16 1.29 5.31 -5.77
N ALA A 17 1.79 6.10 -4.81
CA ALA A 17 1.43 5.95 -3.41
C ALA A 17 -0.07 6.21 -3.19
N GLN A 18 -0.62 7.23 -3.86
CA GLN A 18 -2.05 7.53 -3.81
C GLN A 18 -2.90 6.42 -4.44
N GLU A 19 -2.52 5.92 -5.62
CA GLU A 19 -3.19 4.79 -6.27
C GLU A 19 -3.17 3.53 -5.40
N ALA A 20 -2.02 3.23 -4.77
CA ALA A 20 -1.91 2.11 -3.85
C ALA A 20 -2.79 2.28 -2.60
N TYR A 21 -2.91 3.50 -2.08
CA TYR A 21 -3.78 3.79 -0.94
C TYR A 21 -5.26 3.64 -1.30
N GLU A 22 -5.68 4.00 -2.52
CA GLU A 22 -7.08 3.87 -2.95
C GLU A 22 -7.56 2.41 -2.99
N ILE A 23 -6.66 1.46 -3.30
CA ILE A 23 -6.96 0.01 -3.24
C ILE A 23 -7.43 -0.42 -1.84
N TYR A 24 -7.05 0.30 -0.78
CA TYR A 24 -7.47 -0.04 0.58
C TYR A 24 -8.95 0.23 0.87
N ARG A 25 -9.68 1.00 0.05
CA ARG A 25 -11.13 1.19 0.23
C ARG A 25 -11.95 -0.08 -0.04
N GLU A 26 -11.42 -0.99 -0.85
CA GLU A 26 -12.00 -2.31 -1.10
C GLU A 26 -10.87 -3.34 -1.16
N CYS A 27 -10.23 -3.60 -0.02
CA CYS A 27 -8.94 -4.30 -0.01
C CYS A 27 -9.04 -5.75 -0.48
N ARG A 28 -8.39 -6.03 -1.63
CA ARG A 28 -8.26 -7.37 -2.23
C ARG A 28 -6.81 -7.81 -2.47
N VAL A 29 -5.87 -7.19 -1.76
CA VAL A 29 -4.41 -7.41 -1.94
C VAL A 29 -3.99 -8.84 -1.56
N CYS A 30 -4.57 -9.41 -0.50
CA CYS A 30 -4.28 -10.78 -0.09
C CYS A 30 -5.26 -11.79 -0.72
N PRO A 31 -4.91 -13.09 -0.82
CA PRO A 31 -5.74 -14.12 -1.45
C PRO A 31 -7.15 -14.28 -0.86
N HIS A 32 -7.39 -13.86 0.39
CA HIS A 32 -8.72 -13.89 1.01
C HIS A 32 -9.71 -12.89 0.39
N ALA A 33 -9.22 -11.85 -0.30
CA ALA A 33 -10.03 -10.86 -1.00
C ALA A 33 -11.22 -10.29 -0.20
N CYS A 34 -11.02 -10.00 1.10
CA CYS A 34 -12.09 -9.66 2.03
C CYS A 34 -12.88 -8.38 1.71
N GLY A 35 -12.33 -7.46 0.90
CA GLY A 35 -13.05 -6.26 0.45
C GLY A 35 -13.30 -5.21 1.55
N VAL A 36 -12.65 -5.33 2.71
CA VAL A 36 -12.76 -4.36 3.80
C VAL A 36 -12.19 -3.00 3.40
N ASP A 37 -12.72 -1.95 4.01
CA ASP A 37 -12.20 -0.59 3.86
C ASP A 37 -11.20 -0.27 4.98
N ARG A 38 -9.90 -0.33 4.67
CA ARG A 38 -8.85 -0.03 5.66
C ARG A 38 -8.74 1.45 5.98
N THR A 39 -9.19 2.33 5.08
CA THR A 39 -9.16 3.78 5.30
C THR A 39 -10.14 4.21 6.39
N HIS A 40 -11.09 3.33 6.74
CA HIS A 40 -12.00 3.48 7.88
C HIS A 40 -11.65 2.55 9.06
N GLY A 41 -10.41 2.05 9.13
CA GLY A 41 -9.90 1.27 10.26
C GLY A 41 -10.30 -0.21 10.27
N GLN A 42 -10.88 -0.74 9.19
CA GLN A 42 -11.21 -2.16 9.09
C GLN A 42 -9.97 -2.99 8.74
N THR A 43 -9.77 -4.14 9.39
CA THR A 43 -8.53 -4.93 9.24
C THR A 43 -8.69 -6.22 8.45
N GLY A 44 -9.92 -6.75 8.34
CA GLY A 44 -10.19 -8.00 7.63
C GLY A 44 -9.44 -9.20 8.22
N TYR A 45 -9.38 -10.30 7.48
CA TYR A 45 -8.82 -11.56 7.98
C TYR A 45 -7.31 -11.48 8.31
N CYS A 46 -6.53 -10.73 7.54
CA CYS A 46 -5.09 -10.64 7.73
C CYS A 46 -4.66 -9.70 8.89
N GLY A 47 -5.59 -8.97 9.49
CA GLY A 47 -5.31 -8.08 10.62
C GLY A 47 -4.47 -6.82 10.30
N GLN A 48 -4.15 -6.57 9.02
CA GLN A 48 -3.37 -5.39 8.62
C GLN A 48 -4.19 -4.10 8.75
N THR A 49 -3.52 -2.96 8.93
CA THR A 49 -4.14 -1.62 8.91
C THR A 49 -3.81 -0.90 7.59
N ASP A 50 -4.17 0.37 7.47
CA ASP A 50 -3.73 1.24 6.37
C ASP A 50 -2.35 1.88 6.61
N LEU A 51 -1.68 1.55 7.73
CA LEU A 51 -0.34 2.03 8.07
C LEU A 51 0.73 1.05 7.59
N LEU A 52 1.77 1.59 6.96
CA LEU A 52 2.91 0.85 6.45
C LEU A 52 4.13 1.04 7.34
N ARG A 53 4.89 -0.03 7.59
CA ARG A 53 6.24 0.04 8.15
C ARG A 53 7.24 -0.23 7.05
N VAL A 54 8.07 0.77 6.75
CA VAL A 54 9.12 0.68 5.70
C VAL A 54 10.47 0.47 6.37
N SER A 55 11.26 -0.47 5.86
CA SER A 55 12.64 -0.69 6.26
C SER A 55 13.52 -0.86 5.02
N SER A 56 14.68 -0.23 5.01
CA SER A 56 15.73 -0.46 4.01
C SER A 56 16.99 -0.96 4.70
N SER A 57 17.56 -2.07 4.23
CA SER A 57 18.92 -2.47 4.56
C SER A 57 19.88 -1.65 3.71
N ILE A 58 20.83 -0.97 4.36
CA ILE A 58 22.01 -0.39 3.73
C ILE A 58 22.94 -1.51 3.24
#